data_AF-A0A351J1E0-F1
#
_entry.id   AF-A0A351J1E0-F1
#
_cell.length_a   1.000
_cell.length_b   1.000
_cell.length_c   1.000
_cell.angle_alpha   90.00
_cell.angle_beta   90.00
_cell.angle_gamma   90.00
#
_symmetry.space_group_name_H-M   'P 1'
#
loop_
_entity.id
_entity.type
_entity.pdbx_description
1 polymer ?
#
loop_
_entity_poly.entity_id
_entity_poly.type
_entity_poly.pdbx_seq_one_letter_code
_entity_poly.pdbx_strand_id
1 'polypeptide(L)'
;IVIVVYHGGKESCLYPSPRLLTACQAMVRHGADAVFCQHSHCIGCYEEYLGGKIVYGTGNFCFIKKSYMDDPLWHSGLMIQLELNKDCKLRFIPVVYKDLGIELAKGNQKEQLM
;
A
#
# COMPACT_ATOMS: atom_id res chain seq x y z
N ILE A 1 -18.93 5.56 4.59
CA ILE A 1 -17.53 5.11 4.49
C ILE A 1 -17.53 3.74 3.84
N VAL A 2 -17.00 3.66 2.62
CA VAL A 2 -16.80 2.46 1.82
C VAL A 2 -15.31 2.31 1.60
N ILE A 3 -14.78 1.16 2.02
CA ILE A 3 -13.37 0.81 1.86
C ILE A 3 -13.28 -0.38 0.91
N VAL A 4 -12.50 -0.23 -0.16
CA VAL A 4 -12.25 -1.29 -1.12
C VAL A 4 -10.84 -1.83 -0.92
N VAL A 5 -10.72 -3.13 -0.66
CA VAL A 5 -9.43 -3.83 -0.71
C VAL A 5 -9.38 -4.58 -2.04
N TYR A 6 -8.54 -4.13 -2.95
CA TYR A 6 -8.47 -4.64 -4.31
C TYR A 6 -7.19 -5.46 -4.51
N HIS A 7 -7.34 -6.75 -4.78
CA HIS A 7 -6.20 -7.60 -5.08
C HIS A 7 -5.84 -7.49 -6.57
N GLY A 8 -4.97 -6.55 -6.90
CA GLY A 8 -4.56 -6.30 -8.27
C GLY A 8 -3.42 -5.32 -8.38
N GLY A 9 -2.52 -5.57 -9.31
CA GLY A 9 -1.26 -4.86 -9.45
C GLY A 9 -0.35 -5.63 -10.40
N LYS A 10 0.85 -5.11 -10.63
CA LYS A 10 1.93 -5.87 -11.23
C LYS A 10 2.99 -6.06 -10.14
N GLU A 11 3.45 -7.28 -9.96
CA GLU A 11 4.51 -7.59 -9.01
C GLU A 11 5.75 -6.72 -9.26
N SER A 12 6.34 -6.22 -8.17
CA SER A 12 7.53 -5.37 -8.17
C SER A 12 7.40 -4.12 -9.05
N CYS A 13 6.19 -3.57 -9.19
CA CYS A 13 5.91 -2.35 -9.94
C CYS A 13 5.38 -1.25 -9.01
N LEU A 14 6.21 -0.22 -8.79
CA LEU A 14 5.89 0.91 -7.89
C LEU A 14 4.74 1.78 -8.42
N TYR A 15 4.57 1.82 -9.75
CA TYR A 15 3.58 2.65 -10.42
C TYR A 15 2.39 1.84 -10.89
N PRO A 16 1.15 2.35 -10.76
CA PRO A 16 -0.01 1.66 -11.30
C PRO A 16 0.06 1.61 -12.83
N SER A 17 -0.32 0.47 -13.40
CA SER A 17 -0.64 0.41 -14.83
C SER A 17 -1.83 1.35 -15.15
N PRO A 18 -1.95 1.87 -16.39
CA PRO A 18 -3.09 2.70 -16.78
C PRO A 18 -4.46 2.05 -16.48
N ARG A 19 -4.53 0.72 -16.59
CA ARG A 19 -5.71 -0.07 -16.24
C ARG A 19 -6.01 -0.05 -14.74
N LEU A 20 -4.99 -0.22 -13.90
CA LEU A 20 -5.15 -0.21 -12.43
C LEU A 20 -5.58 1.18 -11.95
N LEU A 21 -4.91 2.22 -12.43
CA LEU A 21 -5.27 3.63 -12.18
C LEU A 21 -6.74 3.89 -12.52
N THR A 22 -7.14 3.53 -13.74
CA THR A 22 -8.52 3.74 -14.22
C THR A 22 -9.54 2.97 -13.37
N ALA A 23 -9.24 1.74 -12.96
CA ALA A 23 -10.10 0.91 -12.13
C ALA A 23 -10.28 1.50 -10.72
N CYS A 24 -9.19 1.89 -10.05
CA CYS A 24 -9.25 2.48 -8.70
C CYS A 24 -9.98 3.83 -8.71
N GLN A 25 -9.71 4.68 -9.69
CA GLN A 25 -10.45 5.93 -9.86
C GLN A 25 -11.93 5.70 -10.15
N ALA A 26 -12.29 4.64 -10.89
CA ALA A 26 -13.69 4.27 -11.10
C ALA A 26 -14.36 3.87 -9.78
N MET A 27 -13.70 3.09 -8.92
CA MET A 27 -14.24 2.73 -7.60
C MET A 27 -14.55 3.98 -6.77
N VAL A 28 -13.67 4.98 -6.78
CA VAL A 28 -13.90 6.24 -6.08
C VAL A 28 -15.05 7.04 -6.72
N ARG A 29 -15.14 7.15 -8.06
CA ARG A 29 -16.29 7.78 -8.73
C ARG A 29 -17.63 7.12 -8.37
N HIS A 30 -17.62 5.85 -8.00
CA HIS A 30 -18.79 5.09 -7.58
C HIS A 30 -18.99 5.02 -6.05
N GLY A 31 -18.28 5.85 -5.28
CA GLY A 31 -18.54 6.06 -3.86
C GLY A 31 -17.58 5.37 -2.89
N ALA A 32 -16.44 4.84 -3.37
CA ALA A 32 -15.37 4.41 -2.47
C ALA A 32 -14.68 5.61 -1.82
N ASP A 33 -14.60 5.63 -0.49
CA ASP A 33 -13.86 6.63 0.27
C ASP A 33 -12.36 6.29 0.35
N ALA A 34 -12.02 5.00 0.32
CA ALA A 34 -10.65 4.51 0.25
C ALA A 34 -10.52 3.23 -0.60
N VAL A 35 -9.42 3.12 -1.35
CA VAL A 35 -9.05 1.94 -2.15
C VAL A 35 -7.61 1.53 -1.81
N PHE A 36 -7.41 0.28 -1.40
CA PHE A 36 -6.10 -0.29 -1.08
C PHE A 36 -5.78 -1.44 -2.02
N CYS A 37 -4.79 -1.24 -2.89
CA CYS A 37 -4.32 -2.28 -3.80
C CYS A 37 -3.32 -3.21 -3.11
N GLN A 38 -3.44 -4.49 -3.41
CA GLN A 38 -2.53 -5.56 -2.99
C GLN A 38 -1.87 -6.20 -4.23
N HIS A 39 -1.08 -7.26 -4.05
CA HIS A 39 -0.41 -8.06 -5.11
C HIS A 39 0.88 -7.46 -5.70
N SER A 40 1.09 -6.14 -5.65
CA SER A 40 2.36 -5.58 -6.16
C SER A 40 3.60 -6.04 -5.39
N HIS A 41 3.44 -6.54 -4.15
CA HIS A 41 4.53 -6.92 -3.24
C HIS A 41 5.53 -5.80 -2.92
N CYS A 42 5.23 -4.57 -3.32
CA CYS A 42 6.02 -3.38 -3.08
C CYS A 42 5.14 -2.21 -2.63
N ILE A 43 5.73 -1.25 -1.93
CA ILE A 43 5.06 0.00 -1.60
C ILE A 43 4.87 0.79 -2.90
N GLY A 44 3.62 1.08 -3.24
CA GLY A 44 3.23 1.79 -4.46
C GLY A 44 2.89 3.25 -4.21
N CYS A 45 2.47 3.94 -5.27
CA CYS A 45 2.03 5.34 -5.18
C CYS A 45 0.77 5.53 -4.31
N TYR A 46 0.64 6.73 -3.77
CA TYR A 46 -0.58 7.24 -3.12
C TYR A 46 -1.17 8.37 -3.97
N GLU A 47 -2.49 8.40 -4.11
CA GLU A 47 -3.20 9.54 -4.67
C GLU A 47 -4.46 9.87 -3.87
N GLU A 48 -4.79 11.17 -3.83
CA GLU A 48 -6.13 11.64 -3.47
C GLU A 48 -6.86 11.99 -4.77
N TYR A 49 -7.99 11.33 -5.02
CA TYR A 49 -8.77 11.49 -6.24
C TYR A 49 -10.23 11.75 -5.88
N LEU A 50 -10.78 12.91 -6.26
CA LEU A 50 -12.17 13.32 -5.94
C LEU A 50 -12.54 13.16 -4.45
N GLY A 51 -11.58 13.39 -3.55
CA GLY A 51 -11.76 13.24 -2.10
C GLY A 51 -11.60 11.81 -1.57
N GLY A 52 -11.54 10.79 -2.44
CA GLY A 52 -11.19 9.42 -2.07
C GLY A 52 -9.69 9.20 -2.01
N LYS A 53 -9.26 8.25 -1.18
CA LYS A 53 -7.84 7.89 -0.99
C LYS A 53 -7.50 6.60 -1.71
N ILE A 54 -6.45 6.58 -2.52
CA ILE A 54 -6.04 5.37 -3.25
C ILE A 54 -4.57 5.07 -2.96
N VAL A 55 -4.30 3.85 -2.50
CA VAL A 55 -2.94 3.32 -2.29
C VAL A 55 -2.72 2.18 -3.27
N TYR A 56 -1.76 2.34 -4.20
CA TYR A 56 -1.52 1.39 -5.29
C TYR A 56 -0.64 0.18 -4.92
N GLY A 57 -0.15 0.14 -3.69
CA GLY A 57 0.52 -1.02 -3.13
C GLY A 57 0.90 -0.76 -1.69
N THR A 58 0.51 -1.61 -0.77
CA THR A 58 0.92 -1.50 0.64
C THR A 58 2.24 -2.23 0.92
N GLY A 59 2.89 -2.82 -0.08
CA GLY A 59 4.01 -3.72 0.12
C GLY A 59 3.63 -4.96 0.95
N ASN A 60 4.63 -5.60 1.51
CA ASN A 60 4.45 -6.81 2.30
C ASN A 60 4.31 -6.48 3.78
N PHE A 61 3.29 -7.07 4.42
CA PHE A 61 3.19 -7.07 5.89
C PHE A 61 3.94 -8.30 6.43
N CYS A 62 3.32 -9.48 6.41
CA CYS A 62 3.93 -10.74 6.88
C CYS A 62 4.24 -11.66 5.69
N PHE A 63 5.39 -11.47 5.06
CA PHE A 63 5.81 -12.27 3.90
C PHE A 63 7.21 -12.85 4.12
N ILE A 64 7.30 -13.69 5.15
CA ILE A 64 8.55 -14.23 5.72
C ILE A 64 8.91 -15.53 4.99
N LYS A 65 9.56 -15.43 3.83
CA LYS A 65 10.12 -16.61 3.16
C LYS A 65 11.48 -16.29 2.59
N LYS A 66 12.47 -17.10 2.98
CA LYS A 66 13.87 -16.95 2.58
C LYS A 66 14.07 -16.91 1.05
N SER A 67 13.19 -17.56 0.29
CA SER A 67 13.24 -17.59 -1.18
C SER A 67 12.88 -16.27 -1.87
N TYR A 68 12.30 -15.30 -1.15
CA TYR A 68 11.97 -13.98 -1.70
C TYR A 68 13.00 -12.91 -1.33
N MET A 69 14.13 -13.32 -0.73
CA MET A 69 15.12 -12.38 -0.23
C MET A 69 15.99 -11.70 -1.29
N ASP A 70 15.85 -12.13 -2.54
CA ASP A 70 16.57 -11.54 -3.67
C ASP A 70 15.93 -10.23 -4.18
N ASP A 71 14.65 -9.95 -3.84
CA ASP A 71 13.97 -8.70 -4.21
C ASP A 71 13.83 -7.76 -3.01
N PRO A 72 14.61 -6.64 -2.95
CA PRO A 72 14.54 -5.67 -1.86
C PRO A 72 13.14 -5.06 -1.66
N LEU A 73 12.31 -4.98 -2.70
CA LEU A 73 10.98 -4.41 -2.61
C LEU A 73 10.04 -5.24 -1.74
N TRP A 74 10.35 -6.52 -1.56
CA TRP A 74 9.51 -7.46 -0.79
C TRP A 74 9.80 -7.40 0.71
N HIS A 75 10.84 -6.67 1.13
CA HIS A 75 11.29 -6.58 2.52
C HIS A 75 10.64 -5.46 3.31
N SER A 76 9.70 -4.73 2.73
CA SER A 76 9.01 -3.63 3.38
C SER A 76 7.55 -3.55 3.00
N GLY A 77 6.80 -2.82 3.81
CA GLY A 77 5.41 -2.51 3.56
C GLY A 77 4.93 -1.36 4.44
N LEU A 78 3.65 -1.07 4.31
CA LEU A 78 2.94 -0.05 5.07
C LEU A 78 1.80 -0.72 5.82
N MET A 79 1.83 -0.59 7.15
CA MET A 79 0.61 -0.72 7.94
C MET A 79 -0.18 0.57 7.78
N ILE A 80 -1.47 0.43 7.49
CA ILE A 80 -2.36 1.54 7.21
C ILE A 80 -3.27 1.80 8.40
N GLN A 81 -3.24 3.02 8.91
CA GLN A 81 -4.20 3.51 9.88
C GLN A 81 -5.15 4.49 9.18
N LEU A 82 -6.45 4.17 9.20
CA LEU A 82 -7.52 4.97 8.60
C LEU A 82 -8.50 5.42 9.69
N GLU A 83 -8.74 6.71 9.81
CA GLU A 83 -9.78 7.25 10.68
C GLU A 83 -11.15 7.17 9.99
N LEU A 84 -12.13 6.56 10.64
CA LEU A 84 -13.48 6.39 10.09
C LEU A 84 -14.38 7.60 10.36
N ASN A 85 -13.90 8.80 10.00
CA ASN A 85 -14.64 10.06 10.07
C ASN A 85 -14.82 10.66 8.66
N LYS A 86 -15.45 11.84 8.56
CA LYS A 86 -15.74 12.50 7.27
C LYS A 86 -14.49 12.76 6.43
N ASP A 87 -13.33 13.00 7.05
CA ASP A 87 -12.08 13.35 6.36
C ASP A 87 -11.27 12.10 5.96
N CYS A 88 -11.67 10.93 6.47
CA CYS A 88 -11.04 9.63 6.26
C CYS A 88 -9.52 9.64 6.47
N LYS A 89 -8.98 10.40 7.43
CA LYS A 89 -7.53 10.66 7.54
C LYS A 89 -6.70 9.37 7.51
N LEU A 90 -5.67 9.37 6.67
CA LEU A 90 -4.80 8.23 6.41
C LEU A 90 -3.42 8.47 7.00
N ARG A 91 -2.90 7.48 7.71
CA ARG A 91 -1.53 7.47 8.22
C ARG A 91 -0.82 6.20 7.77
N PHE A 92 0.35 6.39 7.18
CA PHE A 92 1.25 5.32 6.80
C PHE A 92 2.20 5.00 7.95
N ILE A 93 2.30 3.72 8.29
CA ILE A 93 3.18 3.21 9.34
C ILE A 93 4.11 2.19 8.65
N PRO A 94 5.31 2.60 8.20
CA PRO A 94 6.20 1.72 7.48
C PRO A 94 6.74 0.61 8.37
N VAL A 95 6.81 -0.57 7.78
CA VAL A 95 7.31 -1.79 8.40
C VAL A 95 8.39 -2.43 7.55
N VAL A 96 9.30 -3.14 8.20
CA VAL A 96 10.38 -3.88 7.56
C VAL A 96 10.40 -5.32 8.04
N TYR A 97 10.71 -6.21 7.12
CA TYR A 97 10.95 -7.61 7.40
C TYR A 97 12.24 -7.81 8.21
N LYS A 98 12.21 -8.78 9.11
CA LYS A 98 13.35 -9.32 9.87
C LYS A 98 13.23 -10.83 9.95
N ASP A 99 14.35 -11.53 10.21
CA ASP A 99 14.41 -12.99 10.24
C ASP A 99 13.32 -13.67 11.10
N LEU A 100 12.87 -13.01 12.17
CA LEU A 100 11.88 -13.54 13.11
C LEU A 100 10.49 -12.88 12.98
N GLY A 101 10.28 -11.97 12.03
CA GLY A 101 9.04 -11.21 12.00
C GLY A 101 9.07 -9.91 11.21
N ILE A 102 8.32 -8.95 11.73
CA ILE A 102 8.15 -7.62 11.17
C ILE A 102 8.42 -6.61 12.27
N GLU A 103 9.15 -5.55 11.95
CA GLU A 103 9.40 -4.43 12.86
C GLU A 103 8.92 -3.11 12.25
N LEU A 104 8.62 -2.13 13.09
CA LEU A 104 8.41 -0.76 12.64
C LEU A 104 9.73 -0.20 12.07
N ALA A 105 9.67 0.40 10.88
CA ALA A 105 10.83 1.09 10.32
C ALA A 105 11.22 2.30 11.17
N LYS A 106 12.53 2.53 11.34
CA LYS A 106 13.10 3.62 12.18
C LYS A 106 14.20 4.37 11.43
N GLY A 107 14.43 5.63 11.82
CA GLY A 107 15.48 6.49 11.26
C GLY A 107 15.44 6.54 9.73
N ASN A 108 16.60 6.41 9.10
CA ASN A 108 16.75 6.46 7.64
C ASN A 108 15.88 5.45 6.88
N GLN A 109 15.65 4.23 7.42
CA GLN A 109 14.75 3.26 6.77
C GLN A 109 13.31 3.74 6.71
N LYS A 110 12.84 4.45 7.74
CA LYS A 110 11.50 5.03 7.73
C LYS A 110 11.38 6.12 6.66
N GLU A 111 12.40 6.96 6.55
CA GLU A 111 12.45 8.08 5.59
C GLU A 111 12.51 7.60 4.15
N GLN A 112 13.17 6.46 3.87
CA GLN A 112 13.23 5.89 2.52
C GLN A 112 11.93 5.25 2.03
N LEU A 113 11.05 4.85 2.94
CA LEU A 113 9.80 4.14 2.63
C LEU A 113 8.57 5.08 2.57
N MET A 114 8.76 6.37 2.81
CA MET A 114 7.74 7.41 2.94
C MET A 114 7.93 8.48 1.89
#